data_AF-A0A0C3EVD5-F1
#
_entry.id   AF-A0A0C3EVD5-F1
#
_cell.length_a   1.000
_cell.length_b   1.000
_cell.length_c   1.000
_cell.angle_alpha   90.00
_cell.angle_beta   90.00
_cell.angle_gamma   90.00
#
_symmetry.space_group_name_H-M   'P 1'
#
loop_
_entity.id
_entity.type
_entity.pdbx_description
1 polymer ?
#
loop_
_entity_poly.entity_id
_entity_poly.type
_entity_poly.pdbx_seq_one_letter_code
_entity_poly.pdbx_strand_id
1 'polypeptide(L)'
;MRDIRFIPDSSASTPIDWTRVPEASKKVLLAGWGRDWETESDRPLPATVGDLAKMFSANGRFFGYFRSILCTLLMDISEFGLEVVPGPGTQVGPRFYMKHMEQIWFLLFMPGKRYCISGYSEDIIREEVDEYEEEEEEEGDRMEIEIAKKFDLKLVREVSKGAADIVDITKKLGGWEATMLHQDLEDAQFHEAIMTLPHSHSASIAHRENMVETVRNSLRRRQ
;
A
#
# COMPACT_ATOMS: atom_id res chain seq x y z
N MET A 1 11.70 -12.16 -5.01
CA MET A 1 10.39 -11.74 -4.48
C MET A 1 9.91 -10.50 -5.24
N ARG A 2 8.96 -10.67 -6.16
CA ARG A 2 8.32 -9.56 -6.88
C ARG A 2 7.01 -9.23 -6.16
N ASP A 3 7.05 -8.27 -5.26
CA ASP A 3 5.86 -7.95 -4.45
C ASP A 3 4.75 -7.31 -5.29
N ILE A 4 5.08 -6.52 -6.32
CA ILE A 4 4.07 -5.94 -7.21
C ILE A 4 3.38 -7.05 -7.99
N ARG A 5 2.06 -7.14 -7.78
CA ARG A 5 1.19 -8.06 -8.52
C ARG A 5 0.62 -7.38 -9.74
N PHE A 6 0.07 -6.19 -9.56
CA PHE A 6 -0.63 -5.55 -10.66
C PHE A 6 -0.51 -4.03 -10.60
N ILE A 7 -0.27 -3.43 -11.75
CA ILE A 7 -0.40 -1.99 -11.94
C ILE A 7 -1.29 -1.85 -13.17
N PRO A 8 -2.47 -1.22 -13.08
CA PRO A 8 -3.29 -0.95 -14.24
C PRO A 8 -2.52 -0.10 -15.25
N ASP A 9 -2.66 -0.39 -16.54
CA ASP A 9 -2.01 0.41 -17.60
C ASP A 9 -2.42 1.89 -17.52
N SER A 10 -3.67 2.16 -17.10
CA SER A 10 -4.18 3.50 -16.84
C SER A 10 -3.45 4.26 -15.73
N SER A 11 -2.68 3.57 -14.90
CA SER A 11 -1.93 4.11 -13.76
C SER A 11 -0.42 4.05 -13.97
N ALA A 12 0.08 3.03 -14.67
CA ALA A 12 1.51 2.78 -14.81
C ALA A 12 2.26 3.97 -15.41
N SER A 13 1.70 4.60 -16.45
CA SER A 13 2.33 5.74 -17.13
C SER A 13 1.97 7.10 -16.54
N THR A 14 1.24 7.15 -15.42
CA THR A 14 0.88 8.44 -14.81
C THR A 14 2.16 9.13 -14.31
N PRO A 15 2.49 10.33 -14.81
CA PRO A 15 3.70 11.03 -14.41
C PRO A 15 3.59 11.56 -12.97
N ILE A 16 4.74 11.67 -12.30
CA ILE A 16 4.86 12.33 -11.00
C ILE A 16 5.65 13.62 -11.20
N ASP A 17 5.01 14.76 -10.95
CA ASP A 17 5.66 16.07 -10.93
C ASP A 17 6.38 16.29 -9.60
N TRP A 18 7.62 15.82 -9.53
CA TRP A 18 8.47 16.02 -8.38
C TRP A 18 8.81 17.48 -8.11
N THR A 19 8.62 18.43 -9.03
CA THR A 19 8.91 19.84 -8.75
C THR A 19 7.95 20.44 -7.72
N ARG A 20 6.75 19.86 -7.61
CA ARG A 20 5.69 20.30 -6.69
C ARG A 20 5.70 19.55 -5.36
N VAL A 21 6.27 18.35 -5.31
CA VAL A 21 6.38 17.57 -4.07
C VAL A 21 7.38 18.23 -3.11
N PRO A 22 7.10 18.30 -1.80
CA PRO A 22 8.04 18.83 -0.81
C PRO A 22 9.42 18.15 -0.84
N GLU A 23 10.49 18.95 -0.71
CA GLU A 23 11.88 18.43 -0.68
C GLU A 23 12.13 17.42 0.44
N ALA A 24 11.46 17.58 1.58
CA ALA A 24 11.55 16.62 2.69
C ALA A 24 11.10 15.22 2.24
N SER A 25 9.99 15.13 1.51
CA SER A 25 9.39 13.87 1.06
C SER A 25 10.25 13.21 -0.02
N LYS A 26 10.89 13.99 -0.91
CA LYS A 26 11.90 13.47 -1.85
C LYS A 26 13.07 12.82 -1.13
N LYS A 27 13.61 13.49 -0.10
CA LYS A 27 14.72 12.95 0.71
C LYS A 27 14.32 11.67 1.43
N VAL A 28 13.10 11.61 1.97
CA VAL A 28 12.54 10.40 2.59
C VAL A 28 12.50 9.25 1.59
N LEU A 29 11.96 9.48 0.39
CA LEU A 29 11.88 8.43 -0.63
C LEU A 29 13.27 7.90 -0.96
N LEU A 30 14.22 8.79 -1.24
CA LEU A 30 15.56 8.38 -1.66
C LEU A 30 16.34 7.68 -0.53
N ALA A 31 16.23 8.17 0.71
CA ALA A 31 16.87 7.54 1.86
C ALA A 31 16.28 6.16 2.21
N GLY A 32 14.97 5.96 1.98
CA GLY A 32 14.29 4.70 2.30
C GLY A 32 14.33 3.66 1.18
N TRP A 33 14.14 4.08 -0.07
CA TRP A 33 13.93 3.20 -1.23
C TRP A 33 14.76 3.59 -2.45
N GLY A 34 15.50 4.70 -2.41
CA GLY A 34 16.34 5.15 -3.52
C GLY A 34 17.63 4.37 -3.66
N ARG A 35 18.11 3.69 -2.61
CA ARG A 35 19.36 2.93 -2.71
C ARG A 35 19.15 1.58 -3.37
N ASP A 36 19.89 1.34 -4.43
CA ASP A 36 20.03 0.04 -5.06
C ASP A 36 21.14 -0.73 -4.33
N TRP A 37 20.77 -1.81 -3.64
CA TRP A 37 21.73 -2.60 -2.85
C TRP A 37 22.62 -3.50 -3.70
N GLU A 38 22.25 -3.77 -4.95
CA GLU A 38 23.05 -4.60 -5.86
C GLU A 38 24.18 -3.78 -6.50
N THR A 39 23.87 -2.54 -6.88
CA THR A 39 24.82 -1.63 -7.54
C THR A 39 25.43 -0.59 -6.58
N GLU A 40 24.99 -0.56 -5.32
CA GLU A 40 25.32 0.44 -4.31
C GLU A 40 25.10 1.90 -4.77
N SER A 41 24.21 2.10 -5.74
CA SER A 41 23.97 3.40 -6.36
C SER A 41 22.64 4.02 -5.93
N ASP A 42 22.57 5.35 -5.93
CA ASP A 42 21.33 6.07 -5.69
C ASP A 42 20.51 6.13 -6.98
N ARG A 43 19.28 5.62 -6.92
CA ARG A 43 18.30 5.67 -8.01
C ARG A 43 17.74 7.08 -8.13
N PRO A 44 17.43 7.53 -9.35
CA PRO A 44 16.72 8.79 -9.55
C PRO A 44 15.30 8.71 -8.98
N LEU A 45 14.67 9.88 -8.79
CA LEU A 45 13.24 9.95 -8.48
C LEU A 45 12.42 9.26 -9.59
N PRO A 46 11.39 8.46 -9.24
CA PRO A 46 10.65 7.69 -10.22
C PRO A 46 9.77 8.62 -11.09
N ALA A 47 9.90 8.53 -12.40
CA ALA A 47 9.18 9.44 -13.32
C ALA A 47 7.67 9.19 -13.33
N THR A 48 7.24 7.96 -13.07
CA THR A 48 5.84 7.54 -13.11
C THR A 48 5.40 6.78 -11.87
N VAL A 49 4.09 6.64 -11.66
CA VAL A 49 3.52 5.76 -10.62
C VAL A 49 3.97 4.31 -10.81
N GLY A 50 4.12 3.85 -12.06
CA GLY A 50 4.69 2.54 -12.37
C GLY A 50 6.13 2.39 -11.88
N ASP A 51 6.97 3.41 -12.07
CA ASP A 51 8.35 3.42 -11.59
C ASP A 51 8.43 3.49 -10.06
N LEU A 52 7.53 4.24 -9.44
CA LEU A 52 7.40 4.33 -7.98
C LEU A 52 7.06 2.96 -7.38
N ALA A 53 6.05 2.29 -7.94
CA ALA A 53 5.66 0.95 -7.54
C ALA A 53 6.81 -0.08 -7.70
N LYS A 54 7.57 0.00 -8.79
CA LYS A 54 8.77 -0.83 -8.98
C LYS A 54 9.86 -0.53 -7.95
N MET A 55 10.09 0.75 -7.63
CA MET A 55 11.05 1.16 -6.61
C MET A 55 10.69 0.58 -5.23
N PHE A 56 9.41 0.51 -4.92
CA PHE A 56 8.89 -0.14 -3.72
C PHE A 56 9.04 -1.67 -3.75
N SER A 57 8.71 -2.30 -4.87
CA SER A 57 8.86 -3.75 -5.06
C SER A 57 10.29 -4.23 -4.90
N ALA A 58 11.26 -3.48 -5.42
CA ALA A 58 12.66 -3.88 -5.42
C ALA A 58 13.25 -3.95 -4.00
N ASN A 59 12.67 -3.23 -3.06
CA ASN A 59 13.18 -3.12 -1.70
C ASN A 59 12.46 -3.99 -0.67
N GLY A 60 11.39 -4.72 -1.05
CA GLY A 60 10.70 -5.69 -0.18
C GLY A 60 10.07 -5.12 1.10
N ARG A 61 9.96 -3.80 1.22
CA ARG A 61 9.70 -3.08 2.50
C ARG A 61 8.41 -2.28 2.53
N PHE A 62 7.58 -2.36 1.50
CA PHE A 62 6.58 -1.32 1.27
C PHE A 62 5.38 -1.35 2.23
N PHE A 63 4.75 -2.50 2.48
CA PHE A 63 3.53 -2.56 3.30
C PHE A 63 3.67 -3.26 4.64
N GLY A 64 4.83 -3.85 4.96
CA GLY A 64 5.03 -4.48 6.27
C GLY A 64 4.82 -3.52 7.45
N TYR A 65 5.01 -2.21 7.21
CA TYR A 65 4.70 -1.14 8.16
C TYR A 65 4.40 0.13 7.36
N PHE A 66 3.14 0.56 7.28
CA PHE A 66 2.76 1.93 6.90
C PHE A 66 3.31 2.90 7.96
N ARG A 67 4.63 3.09 7.98
CA ARG A 67 5.29 4.03 8.89
C ARG A 67 4.76 5.42 8.63
N SER A 68 4.73 6.24 9.66
CA SER A 68 4.21 7.60 9.56
C SER A 68 4.85 8.39 8.40
N ILE A 69 6.14 8.17 8.20
CA ILE A 69 6.94 8.80 7.15
C ILE A 69 6.55 8.36 5.74
N LEU A 70 6.19 7.08 5.56
CA LEU A 70 5.74 6.55 4.28
C LEU A 70 4.33 7.06 3.95
N CYS A 71 3.42 7.04 4.94
CA CYS A 71 2.07 7.59 4.75
C CYS A 71 2.13 9.06 4.33
N THR A 72 2.97 9.84 5.00
CA THR A 72 3.18 11.26 4.67
C THR A 72 3.68 11.43 3.23
N LEU A 73 4.71 10.66 2.83
CA LEU A 73 5.24 10.70 1.48
C LEU A 73 4.16 10.39 0.42
N LEU A 74 3.37 9.32 0.62
CA LEU A 74 2.33 8.93 -0.34
C LEU A 74 1.22 9.98 -0.43
N MET A 75 0.82 10.58 0.70
CA MET A 75 -0.15 11.67 0.70
C MET A 75 0.39 12.93 0.02
N ASP A 76 1.67 13.26 0.20
CA ASP A 76 2.28 14.41 -0.48
C ASP A 76 2.39 14.17 -2.00
N ILE A 77 2.68 12.94 -2.45
CA ILE A 77 2.64 12.58 -3.86
C ILE A 77 1.20 12.75 -4.39
N SER A 78 0.20 12.27 -3.65
CA SER A 78 -1.22 12.41 -4.01
C SER A 78 -1.63 13.87 -4.18
N GLU A 79 -1.25 14.73 -3.23
CA GLU A 79 -1.65 16.13 -3.22
C GLU A 79 -0.90 16.97 -4.27
N PHE A 80 0.41 16.81 -4.35
CA PHE A 80 1.28 17.73 -5.10
C PHE A 80 1.86 17.13 -6.37
N GLY A 81 2.19 15.83 -6.35
CA GLY A 81 2.91 15.17 -7.43
C GLY A 81 2.03 14.68 -8.58
N LEU A 82 0.74 14.48 -8.35
CA LEU A 82 -0.18 13.97 -9.36
C LEU A 82 -1.08 15.08 -9.91
N GLU A 83 -1.24 15.10 -11.23
CA GLU A 83 -2.16 16.02 -11.89
C GLU A 83 -3.61 15.62 -11.66
N VAL A 84 -4.44 16.61 -11.36
CA VAL A 84 -5.89 16.45 -11.34
C VAL A 84 -6.35 16.48 -12.78
N VAL A 85 -6.82 15.35 -13.30
CA VAL A 85 -7.41 15.31 -14.63
C VAL A 85 -8.80 15.96 -14.56
N PRO A 86 -9.04 17.07 -15.29
CA PRO A 86 -10.35 17.70 -15.31
C PRO A 86 -11.31 16.87 -16.18
N GLY A 87 -12.43 16.42 -15.61
CA GLY A 87 -13.45 15.69 -16.34
C GLY A 87 -14.76 15.54 -15.56
N PRO A 88 -15.88 15.23 -16.24
CA PRO A 88 -17.15 14.93 -15.58
C PRO A 88 -17.07 13.58 -14.86
N GLY A 89 -17.25 13.59 -13.54
CA GLY A 89 -17.26 12.41 -12.66
C GLY A 89 -15.98 12.25 -11.82
N THR A 90 -16.04 11.40 -10.80
CA THR A 90 -14.87 11.04 -9.98
C THR A 90 -13.98 10.10 -10.79
N GLN A 91 -12.98 10.66 -11.48
CA GLN A 91 -11.96 9.83 -12.14
C GLN A 91 -11.19 9.05 -11.09
N VAL A 92 -11.06 7.75 -11.33
CA VAL A 92 -10.30 6.85 -10.46
C VAL A 92 -8.83 7.23 -10.57
N GLY A 93 -8.22 7.59 -9.46
CA GLY A 93 -6.81 7.96 -9.43
C GLY A 93 -5.88 6.78 -9.75
N PRO A 94 -4.57 7.06 -9.87
CA PRO A 94 -3.58 6.02 -10.04
C PRO A 94 -3.60 5.04 -8.87
N ARG A 95 -3.43 3.75 -9.16
CA ARG A 95 -3.31 2.72 -8.13
C ARG A 95 -2.31 1.64 -8.52
N PHE A 96 -1.88 0.88 -7.54
CA PHE A 96 -1.14 -0.35 -7.74
C PHE A 96 -1.48 -1.36 -6.65
N TYR A 97 -1.15 -2.62 -6.93
CA TYR A 97 -1.47 -3.79 -6.13
C TYR A 97 -0.20 -4.58 -5.87
N MET A 98 -0.04 -5.07 -4.66
CA MET A 98 1.11 -5.87 -4.29
C MET A 98 0.73 -6.92 -3.27
N LYS A 99 1.53 -7.99 -3.21
CA LYS A 99 1.37 -9.03 -2.21
C LYS A 99 2.06 -8.60 -0.93
N HIS A 100 1.38 -8.80 0.19
CA HIS A 100 1.98 -8.79 1.50
C HIS A 100 1.42 -9.94 2.31
N MET A 101 2.30 -10.81 2.81
CA MET A 101 1.92 -12.08 3.43
C MET A 101 0.99 -12.87 2.49
N GLU A 102 -0.19 -13.27 2.98
CA GLU A 102 -1.20 -14.03 2.24
C GLU A 102 -2.26 -13.12 1.61
N GLN A 103 -2.06 -11.79 1.57
CA GLN A 103 -3.05 -10.83 1.10
C GLN A 103 -2.54 -10.01 -0.08
N ILE A 104 -3.45 -9.56 -0.94
CA ILE A 104 -3.17 -8.50 -1.91
C ILE A 104 -3.59 -7.18 -1.30
N TRP A 105 -2.63 -6.27 -1.21
CA TRP A 105 -2.82 -4.91 -0.77
C TRP A 105 -2.95 -3.98 -1.97
N PHE A 106 -3.74 -2.94 -1.83
CA PHE A 106 -3.86 -1.88 -2.83
C PHE A 106 -3.63 -0.51 -2.23
N LEU A 107 -3.10 0.39 -3.05
CA LEU A 107 -3.04 1.81 -2.76
C LEU A 107 -3.67 2.58 -3.92
N LEU A 108 -4.67 3.40 -3.61
CA LEU A 108 -5.36 4.28 -4.52
C LEU A 108 -5.02 5.74 -4.16
N PHE A 109 -4.34 6.43 -5.06
CA PHE A 109 -4.08 7.87 -4.92
C PHE A 109 -5.34 8.68 -5.26
N MET A 110 -5.47 9.83 -4.63
CA MET A 110 -6.52 10.81 -4.89
C MET A 110 -5.86 12.12 -5.33
N PRO A 111 -5.55 12.28 -6.64
CA PRO A 111 -4.83 13.44 -7.15
C PRO A 111 -5.41 14.77 -6.67
N GLY A 112 -4.54 15.67 -6.19
CA GLY A 112 -4.93 16.97 -5.63
C GLY A 112 -5.59 16.92 -4.25
N LYS A 113 -5.61 15.74 -3.61
CA LYS A 113 -6.06 15.56 -2.22
C LYS A 113 -4.91 14.98 -1.40
N ARG A 114 -4.80 15.48 -0.16
CA ARG A 114 -3.84 14.98 0.83
C ARG A 114 -4.34 13.75 1.58
N TYR A 115 -4.85 12.78 0.85
CA TYR A 115 -5.15 11.46 1.38
C TYR A 115 -5.07 10.43 0.25
N CYS A 116 -4.82 9.19 0.62
CA CYS A 116 -4.95 8.02 -0.25
C CYS A 116 -5.92 7.05 0.40
N ILE A 117 -6.40 6.08 -0.38
CA ILE A 117 -7.12 4.92 0.15
C ILE A 117 -6.17 3.73 0.08
N SER A 118 -5.98 3.05 1.21
CA SER A 118 -5.25 1.79 1.33
C SER A 118 -6.25 0.69 1.67
N GLY A 119 -5.92 -0.54 1.36
CA GLY A 119 -6.76 -1.67 1.72
C GLY A 119 -6.15 -3.01 1.33
N TYR A 120 -6.80 -4.09 1.75
CA TYR A 120 -6.30 -5.45 1.57
C TYR A 120 -7.42 -6.45 1.31
N SER A 121 -7.09 -7.50 0.57
CA SER A 121 -7.96 -8.62 0.29
C SER A 121 -8.14 -9.51 1.52
N GLU A 122 -9.12 -10.41 1.46
CA GLU A 122 -9.12 -11.60 2.31
C GLU A 122 -7.85 -12.44 2.08
N ASP A 123 -7.50 -13.28 3.04
CA ASP A 123 -6.35 -14.17 2.96
C ASP A 123 -6.51 -15.14 1.78
N ILE A 124 -5.48 -15.21 0.95
CA ILE A 124 -5.38 -16.11 -0.20
C ILE A 124 -4.92 -17.45 0.35
N ILE A 125 -5.88 -18.32 0.61
CA ILE A 125 -5.63 -19.69 1.05
C ILE A 125 -5.01 -20.44 -0.13
N ARG A 126 -3.71 -20.75 -0.01
CA ARG A 126 -3.03 -21.71 -0.88
C ARG A 126 -3.20 -23.08 -0.22
N GLU A 127 -3.64 -24.07 -0.98
CA GLU A 127 -3.53 -25.46 -0.50
C GLU A 127 -2.04 -25.73 -0.28
N GLU A 128 -1.66 -26.16 0.94
CA GLU A 128 -0.28 -26.57 1.23
C GLU A 128 0.01 -27.84 0.41
N VAL A 129 0.61 -27.64 -0.76
CA VAL A 129 1.15 -28.72 -1.57
C VAL A 129 2.66 -28.68 -1.38
N ASP A 130 3.24 -29.83 -1.04
CA ASP A 130 4.64 -29.97 -0.68
C ASP A 130 5.57 -29.36 -1.73
N GLU A 131 6.61 -28.68 -1.23
CA GLU A 131 7.63 -27.93 -1.96
C GLU A 131 8.15 -28.66 -3.22
N TYR A 132 8.49 -27.86 -4.24
CA TYR A 132 9.48 -28.09 -5.31
C TYR A 132 8.92 -28.02 -6.75
N GLU A 133 8.34 -26.90 -7.19
CA GLU A 133 8.27 -26.61 -8.63
C GLU A 133 8.19 -25.09 -8.91
N GLU A 134 9.18 -24.52 -9.62
CA GLU A 134 9.17 -23.11 -10.08
C GLU A 134 7.91 -22.77 -10.91
N GLU A 135 7.29 -23.77 -11.53
CA GLU A 135 6.02 -23.65 -12.26
C GLU A 135 4.83 -23.27 -11.35
N GLU A 136 4.85 -23.65 -10.06
CA GLU A 136 3.80 -23.31 -9.10
C GLU A 136 3.92 -21.86 -8.57
N GLU A 137 5.15 -21.32 -8.47
CA GLU A 137 5.32 -19.90 -8.11
C GLU A 137 4.75 -19.00 -9.21
N GLU A 138 4.95 -19.35 -10.48
CA GLU A 138 4.34 -18.65 -11.60
C GLU A 138 2.80 -18.80 -11.61
N GLU A 139 2.26 -19.96 -11.27
CA GLU A 139 0.81 -20.16 -11.18
C GLU A 139 0.18 -19.35 -10.05
N GLY A 140 0.80 -19.34 -8.87
CA GLY A 140 0.37 -18.51 -7.74
C GLY A 140 0.41 -17.03 -8.08
N ASP A 141 1.45 -16.56 -8.78
CA ASP A 141 1.55 -15.19 -9.25
C ASP A 141 0.45 -14.85 -10.26
N ARG A 142 0.15 -15.75 -11.22
CA ARG A 142 -0.96 -15.56 -12.17
C ARG A 142 -2.31 -15.45 -11.47
N MET A 143 -2.60 -16.31 -10.50
CA MET A 143 -3.84 -16.28 -9.72
C MET A 143 -3.99 -14.96 -8.98
N GLU A 144 -2.93 -14.51 -8.30
CA GLU A 144 -2.94 -13.25 -7.55
C GLU A 144 -3.12 -12.03 -8.46
N ILE A 145 -2.48 -12.03 -9.63
CA ILE A 145 -2.70 -11.02 -10.67
C ILE A 145 -4.16 -10.99 -11.11
N GLU A 146 -4.77 -12.16 -11.31
CA GLU A 146 -6.18 -12.26 -11.71
C GLU A 146 -7.12 -11.72 -10.63
N ILE A 147 -6.85 -12.03 -9.36
CA ILE A 147 -7.60 -11.48 -8.22
C ILE A 147 -7.51 -9.96 -8.20
N ALA A 148 -6.30 -9.41 -8.33
CA ALA A 148 -6.08 -7.96 -8.36
C ALA A 148 -6.79 -7.29 -9.55
N LYS A 149 -6.75 -7.90 -10.75
CA LYS A 149 -7.46 -7.41 -11.94
C LYS A 149 -8.98 -7.43 -11.77
N LYS A 150 -9.54 -8.51 -11.24
CA LYS A 150 -10.99 -8.62 -10.97
C LYS A 150 -11.44 -7.57 -9.96
N PHE A 151 -10.63 -7.33 -8.92
CA PHE A 151 -10.89 -6.29 -7.96
C PHE A 151 -10.82 -4.89 -8.59
N ASP A 152 -9.80 -4.61 -9.40
CA ASP A 152 -9.61 -3.32 -10.04
C ASP A 152 -10.84 -2.88 -10.87
N LEU A 153 -11.46 -3.81 -11.60
CA LEU A 153 -12.69 -3.56 -12.33
C LEU A 153 -13.86 -3.14 -11.41
N LYS A 154 -13.97 -3.76 -10.23
CA LYS A 154 -14.99 -3.40 -9.23
C LYS A 154 -14.67 -2.06 -8.58
N LEU A 155 -13.42 -1.86 -8.16
CA LEU A 155 -12.90 -0.63 -7.58
C LEU A 155 -13.23 0.56 -8.50
N VAL A 156 -12.90 0.45 -9.78
CA VAL A 156 -13.16 1.52 -10.76
C VAL A 156 -14.64 1.86 -10.82
N ARG A 157 -15.49 0.84 -10.92
CA ARG A 157 -16.95 1.03 -11.01
C ARG A 157 -17.52 1.69 -9.77
N GLU A 158 -17.03 1.36 -8.59
CA GLU A 158 -17.51 1.92 -7.33
C GLU A 158 -16.99 3.34 -7.09
N VAL A 159 -15.70 3.58 -7.32
CA VAL A 159 -15.10 4.92 -7.18
C VAL A 159 -15.76 5.90 -8.16
N SER A 160 -16.03 5.51 -9.40
CA SER A 160 -16.78 6.35 -10.35
C SER A 160 -18.22 6.67 -9.93
N LYS A 161 -18.77 5.95 -8.95
CA LYS A 161 -20.08 6.24 -8.33
C LYS A 161 -19.96 7.05 -7.03
N GLY A 162 -18.77 7.51 -6.67
CA GLY A 162 -18.52 8.26 -5.44
C GLY A 162 -18.22 7.38 -4.21
N ALA A 163 -17.96 6.08 -4.38
CA ALA A 163 -17.70 5.21 -3.24
C ALA A 163 -16.39 5.54 -2.47
N ALA A 164 -15.46 6.25 -3.10
CA ALA A 164 -14.24 6.72 -2.45
C ALA A 164 -14.54 7.62 -1.23
N ASP A 165 -15.59 8.44 -1.31
CA ASP A 165 -15.95 9.39 -0.24
C ASP A 165 -16.61 8.72 0.97
N ILE A 166 -17.01 7.45 0.86
CA ILE A 166 -17.70 6.72 1.94
C ILE A 166 -16.84 5.61 2.57
N VAL A 167 -15.58 5.47 2.16
CA VAL A 167 -14.65 4.45 2.70
C VAL A 167 -14.55 4.54 4.22
N ASP A 168 -14.56 5.76 4.78
CA ASP A 168 -14.54 5.98 6.23
C ASP A 168 -15.72 5.36 6.99
N ILE A 169 -16.86 5.23 6.31
CA ILE A 169 -18.11 4.76 6.90
C ILE A 169 -18.21 3.24 6.76
N THR A 170 -17.94 2.72 5.56
CA THR A 170 -18.16 1.29 5.25
C THR A 170 -16.96 0.42 5.62
N LYS A 171 -15.76 1.02 5.71
CA LYS A 171 -14.46 0.33 5.74
C LYS A 171 -14.28 -0.68 4.61
N LYS A 172 -15.08 -0.55 3.53
CA LYS A 172 -15.06 -1.45 2.38
C LYS A 172 -15.11 -0.70 1.07
N LEU A 173 -14.29 -1.14 0.12
CA LEU A 173 -14.26 -0.64 -1.24
C LEU A 173 -14.03 -1.80 -2.21
N GLY A 174 -14.92 -1.99 -3.18
CA GLY A 174 -14.86 -3.15 -4.10
C GLY A 174 -15.04 -4.51 -3.42
N GLY A 175 -15.56 -4.52 -2.18
CA GLY A 175 -15.69 -5.70 -1.33
C GLY A 175 -14.46 -6.05 -0.49
N TRP A 176 -13.36 -5.30 -0.62
CA TRP A 176 -12.15 -5.47 0.21
C TRP A 176 -12.16 -4.50 1.38
N GLU A 177 -11.43 -4.85 2.45
CA GLU A 177 -11.20 -3.92 3.57
C GLU A 177 -10.42 -2.72 3.06
N ALA A 178 -10.85 -1.53 3.45
CA ALA A 178 -10.28 -0.28 2.99
C ALA A 178 -10.35 0.79 4.07
N THR A 179 -9.34 1.65 4.10
CA THR A 179 -9.22 2.75 5.05
C THR A 179 -8.58 3.96 4.36
N MET A 180 -8.75 5.13 4.96
CA MET A 180 -7.98 6.29 4.55
C MET A 180 -6.57 6.18 5.11
N LEU A 181 -5.58 6.49 4.29
CA LEU A 181 -4.17 6.49 4.71
C LEU A 181 -3.88 7.49 5.84
N HIS A 182 -4.76 8.47 6.05
CA HIS A 182 -4.70 9.36 7.21
C HIS A 182 -4.95 8.63 8.53
N GLN A 183 -5.90 7.68 8.56
CA GLN A 183 -6.16 6.85 9.74
C GLN A 183 -4.98 5.91 9.99
N ASP A 184 -4.42 5.31 8.93
CA ASP A 184 -3.18 4.52 9.04
C ASP A 184 -2.01 5.35 9.57
N LEU A 185 -1.93 6.65 9.20
CA LEU A 185 -0.94 7.57 9.74
C LEU A 185 -1.14 7.81 11.24
N GLU A 186 -2.37 8.05 11.69
CA GLU A 186 -2.68 8.23 13.12
C GLU A 186 -2.29 6.98 13.92
N ASP A 187 -2.66 5.80 13.44
CA ASP A 187 -2.31 4.52 14.07
C ASP A 187 -0.79 4.30 14.09
N ALA A 188 -0.10 4.62 13.00
CA ALA A 188 1.35 4.52 12.92
C ALA A 188 2.04 5.48 13.88
N GLN A 189 1.59 6.73 13.98
CA GLN A 189 2.15 7.72 14.90
C GLN A 189 1.89 7.31 16.36
N PHE A 190 0.71 6.77 16.66
CA PHE A 190 0.39 6.24 17.98
C PHE A 190 1.30 5.06 18.34
N HIS A 191 1.47 4.10 17.42
CA HIS A 191 2.38 2.98 17.59
C HIS A 191 3.83 3.44 17.81
N GLU A 192 4.34 4.33 16.95
CA GLU A 192 5.68 4.89 17.06
C GLU A 192 5.89 5.59 18.41
N ALA A 193 4.92 6.40 18.86
CA ALA A 193 4.98 7.06 20.15
C ALA A 193 5.04 6.06 21.31
N ILE A 194 4.21 5.01 21.30
CA ILE A 194 4.22 3.97 22.32
C ILE A 194 5.58 3.25 22.37
N MET A 195 6.17 2.96 21.21
CA MET A 195 7.45 2.26 21.13
C MET A 195 8.64 3.08 21.66
N THR A 196 8.50 4.41 21.76
CA THR A 196 9.52 5.26 22.42
C THR A 196 9.44 5.25 23.95
N LEU A 197 8.36 4.74 24.53
CA LEU A 197 8.19 4.67 25.98
C LEU A 197 9.09 3.58 26.58
N PRO A 198 9.53 3.74 27.85
CA PRO A 198 10.21 2.68 28.58
C PRO A 198 9.37 1.39 28.57
N HIS A 199 10.01 0.23 28.48
CA HIS A 199 9.30 -1.07 28.46
C HIS A 199 8.47 -1.35 29.73
N SER A 200 8.78 -0.67 30.84
CA SER A 200 8.01 -0.72 32.09
C SER A 200 6.80 0.20 32.10
N HIS A 201 6.63 1.06 31.08
CA HIS A 201 5.50 1.98 30.99
C HIS A 201 4.22 1.19 30.69
N SER A 202 3.15 1.47 31.43
CA SER A 202 1.87 0.74 31.33
C SER A 202 1.31 0.69 29.91
N ALA A 203 1.39 1.79 29.15
CA ALA A 203 0.98 1.83 27.74
C ALA A 203 1.83 0.93 26.82
N SER A 204 3.13 0.78 27.08
CA SER A 204 4.02 -0.11 26.30
C SER A 204 3.71 -1.58 26.60
N ILE A 205 3.46 -1.91 27.86
CA ILE A 205 3.04 -3.25 28.30
C ILE A 205 1.70 -3.62 27.67
N ALA A 206 0.69 -2.76 27.83
CA ALA A 206 -0.66 -3.00 27.30
C ALA A 206 -0.65 -3.14 25.76
N HIS A 207 0.14 -2.33 25.06
CA HIS A 207 0.27 -2.44 23.61
C HIS A 207 0.86 -3.77 23.16
N ARG A 208 1.95 -4.23 23.82
CA ARG A 208 2.53 -5.54 23.55
C ARG A 208 1.58 -6.69 23.85
N GLU A 209 0.86 -6.64 24.97
CA GLU A 209 -0.13 -7.64 25.32
C GLU A 209 -1.24 -7.71 24.27
N ASN A 210 -1.72 -6.56 23.79
CA ASN A 210 -2.72 -6.49 22.72
C ASN A 210 -2.20 -7.05 21.38
N MET A 211 -0.95 -6.77 21.00
CA MET A 211 -0.35 -7.38 19.81
C MET A 211 -0.27 -8.90 19.92
N VAL A 212 0.14 -9.42 21.08
CA VAL A 212 0.20 -10.88 21.33
C VAL A 212 -1.20 -11.50 21.25
N GLU A 213 -2.22 -10.84 21.82
CA GLU A 213 -3.61 -11.28 21.74
C GLU A 213 -4.11 -11.31 20.28
N THR A 214 -3.78 -10.27 19.50
CA THR A 214 -4.15 -10.15 18.09
C THR A 214 -3.54 -11.27 17.25
N VAL A 215 -2.24 -11.54 17.41
CA VAL A 215 -1.54 -12.65 16.75
C VAL A 215 -2.11 -14.00 17.18
N ARG A 216 -2.43 -14.18 18.47
CA ARG A 216 -3.05 -15.41 18.95
C ARG A 216 -4.43 -15.64 18.32
N ASN A 217 -5.21 -14.58 18.16
CA ASN A 217 -6.54 -14.65 17.57
C ASN A 217 -6.50 -14.89 16.06
N SER A 218 -5.53 -14.33 15.33
CA SER A 218 -5.35 -14.63 13.91
C SER A 218 -4.92 -16.09 13.70
N LEU A 219 -4.03 -16.62 14.53
CA LEU A 219 -3.63 -18.04 14.49
C LEU A 219 -4.79 -18.99 14.80
N ARG A 220 -5.70 -18.63 15.72
CA ARG A 220 -6.89 -19.44 16.02
C ARG A 220 -7.93 -19.47 14.91
N ARG A 221 -7.98 -18.45 14.06
CA ARG A 221 -8.86 -18.43 12.88
C ARG A 221 -8.35 -19.32 11.73
N ARG A 222 -7.11 -19.82 11.84
CA ARG A 222 -6.45 -20.71 10.87
C ARG A 222 -6.58 -22.20 11.23
N GLN A 223 -7.19 -22.56 12.36
CA GLN A 223 -7.49 -23.93 12.79
C GLN A 223 -8.98 -24.23 12.62
#